data_AF-A0AA36M9V3-F1
#
_entry.id   AF-A0AA36M9V3-F1
#
_cell.length_a   1.000
_cell.length_b   1.000
_cell.length_c   1.000
_cell.angle_alpha   90.00
_cell.angle_beta   90.00
_cell.angle_gamma   90.00
#
_symmetry.space_group_name_H-M   'P 1'
#
loop_
_entity.id
_entity.type
_entity.pdbx_description
1 polymer ?
#
loop_
_entity_poly.entity_id
_entity_poly.type
_entity_poly.pdbx_seq_one_letter_code
_entity_poly.pdbx_strand_id
1 'polypeptide(L)'
;MLVVCLSPFFFMGLFEECAFYFVLETLQFTFGMTQCGTLFVTHFDFYFTAAIFAASSSLDLLTALGIYRYSQDNVLSARQFSNSDVIFFLQCCASNATLIVGFLLIYYLHAICHDRLGAFLTTTFIMQVTHFLDGMAVVLLNRNIRANIFTPHKLLQSQNTSVHRWST
;
A
#
# COMPACT_ATOMS: atom_id res chain seq x y z
N MET A 1 -4.30 12.63 -10.00
CA MET A 1 -3.96 11.34 -10.66
C MET A 1 -4.83 10.19 -10.14
N LEU A 2 -4.81 9.87 -8.85
CA LEU A 2 -5.60 8.75 -8.28
C LEU A 2 -7.10 8.76 -8.64
N VAL A 3 -7.77 9.91 -8.55
CA VAL A 3 -9.21 10.03 -8.89
C VAL A 3 -9.50 9.76 -10.38
N VAL A 4 -8.58 10.12 -11.27
CA VAL A 4 -8.70 9.87 -12.72
C VAL A 4 -8.39 8.40 -13.06
N CYS A 5 -7.53 7.76 -12.27
CA CYS A 5 -7.22 6.33 -12.43
C CYS A 5 -8.31 5.42 -11.83
N LEU A 6 -9.05 5.89 -10.83
CA LEU A 6 -10.13 5.14 -10.17
C LEU A 6 -11.51 5.36 -10.80
N SER A 7 -11.68 6.42 -11.61
CA SER A 7 -12.94 6.68 -12.32
C SER A 7 -13.41 5.55 -13.24
N PRO A 8 -12.53 4.76 -13.92
CA PRO A 8 -12.96 3.62 -14.73
C PRO A 8 -13.58 2.50 -13.88
N PHE A 9 -13.06 2.26 -12.67
CA PHE A 9 -13.57 1.24 -11.76
C PHE A 9 -15.00 1.53 -11.29
N PHE A 10 -15.30 2.80 -10.99
CA PHE A 10 -16.61 3.19 -10.48
C PHE A 10 -17.67 3.25 -11.59
N PHE A 11 -17.30 3.72 -12.78
CA PHE A 11 -18.23 3.88 -13.90
C PHE A 11 -18.56 2.54 -14.59
N MET A 12 -17.61 1.59 -14.60
CA MET A 12 -17.78 0.33 -15.32
C MET A 12 -18.46 -0.78 -14.53
N GLY A 13 -18.46 -0.69 -13.18
CA GLY A 13 -19.26 -1.58 -12.32
C GLY A 13 -20.79 -1.41 -12.48
N LEU A 14 -21.23 -0.41 -13.27
CA LEU A 14 -22.63 -0.19 -13.61
C LEU A 14 -23.10 -1.04 -14.80
N PHE A 15 -22.19 -1.67 -15.55
CA PHE A 15 -22.53 -2.56 -16.66
C PHE A 15 -22.56 -4.01 -16.18
N GLU A 16 -23.68 -4.70 -16.43
CA GLU A 16 -23.87 -6.11 -16.00
C GLU A 16 -22.80 -7.05 -16.58
N GLU A 17 -22.30 -6.78 -17.78
CA GLU A 17 -21.24 -7.57 -18.41
C GLU A 17 -19.87 -7.42 -17.75
N CYS A 18 -19.67 -6.37 -16.93
CA CYS A 18 -18.44 -6.10 -16.19
C CYS A 18 -18.64 -6.26 -14.68
N ALA A 19 -19.73 -6.93 -14.27
CA ALA A 19 -20.05 -7.10 -12.86
C ALA A 19 -18.95 -7.89 -12.13
N PHE A 20 -18.66 -7.45 -10.91
CA PHE A 20 -17.75 -8.10 -9.99
C PHE A 20 -18.54 -9.06 -9.09
N TYR A 21 -18.28 -10.35 -9.21
CA TYR A 21 -19.01 -11.37 -8.45
C TYR A 21 -18.08 -12.39 -7.83
N PHE A 22 -18.61 -13.07 -6.82
CA PHE A 22 -17.90 -14.14 -6.13
C PHE A 22 -18.10 -15.47 -6.87
N VAL A 23 -17.02 -16.09 -7.33
CA VAL A 23 -17.06 -17.40 -7.98
C VAL A 23 -16.82 -18.48 -6.94
N LEU A 24 -17.82 -19.33 -6.71
CA LEU A 24 -17.71 -20.44 -5.75
C LEU A 24 -16.67 -21.47 -6.17
N GLU A 25 -16.43 -21.66 -7.47
CA GLU A 25 -15.47 -22.65 -7.96
C GLU A 25 -14.03 -22.32 -7.55
N THR A 26 -13.68 -21.03 -7.56
CA THR A 26 -12.33 -20.54 -7.30
C THR A 26 -12.22 -19.77 -5.98
N LEU A 27 -13.34 -19.66 -5.26
CA LEU A 27 -13.55 -18.95 -3.99
C LEU A 27 -13.02 -17.51 -3.99
N GLN A 28 -12.95 -16.89 -5.16
CA GLN A 28 -12.37 -15.58 -5.35
C GLN A 28 -13.37 -14.66 -6.01
N PHE A 29 -13.22 -13.37 -5.75
CA PHE A 29 -13.93 -12.36 -6.51
C PHE A 29 -13.24 -12.19 -7.86
N THR A 30 -14.01 -12.22 -8.93
CA THR A 30 -13.51 -12.00 -10.28
C THR A 30 -14.56 -11.24 -11.09
N PHE A 31 -14.12 -10.73 -12.24
CA PHE A 31 -15.02 -10.12 -13.20
C PHE A 31 -15.64 -11.19 -14.11
N GLY A 32 -16.76 -10.86 -14.75
CA GLY A 32 -17.41 -11.68 -15.78
C GLY A 32 -16.45 -12.29 -16.79
N MET A 33 -16.69 -13.56 -17.15
CA MET A 33 -16.05 -14.23 -18.31
C MET A 33 -16.60 -13.69 -19.65
N THR A 34 -16.77 -12.37 -19.74
CA THR A 34 -17.14 -11.62 -20.93
C THR A 34 -15.88 -10.96 -21.50
N GLN A 35 -15.97 -10.37 -22.70
CA GLN A 35 -14.89 -9.53 -23.22
C GLN A 35 -14.56 -8.36 -22.28
N CYS A 36 -15.57 -7.78 -21.63
CA CYS A 36 -15.36 -6.70 -20.66
C CYS A 36 -14.60 -7.19 -19.43
N GLY A 37 -15.07 -8.24 -18.75
CA GLY A 37 -14.44 -8.69 -17.51
C GLY A 37 -13.03 -9.26 -17.73
N THR A 38 -12.77 -9.89 -18.89
CA THR A 38 -11.41 -10.34 -19.25
C THR A 38 -10.46 -9.16 -19.45
N LEU A 39 -10.91 -8.08 -20.11
CA LEU A 39 -10.14 -6.84 -20.24
C LEU A 39 -9.82 -6.26 -18.86
N PHE A 40 -10.76 -6.29 -17.92
CA PHE A 40 -10.54 -5.78 -16.57
C PHE A 40 -9.53 -6.60 -15.77
N VAL A 41 -9.69 -7.92 -15.70
CA VAL A 41 -8.75 -8.80 -14.99
C VAL A 41 -7.33 -8.67 -15.57
N THR A 42 -7.21 -8.67 -16.90
CA THR A 42 -5.88 -8.61 -17.53
C THR A 42 -5.27 -7.21 -17.49
N HIS A 43 -5.98 -6.20 -17.99
CA HIS A 43 -5.43 -4.85 -18.19
C HIS A 43 -5.51 -3.97 -16.95
N PHE A 44 -6.60 -4.05 -16.20
CA PHE A 44 -6.84 -3.15 -15.07
C PHE A 44 -6.45 -3.71 -13.73
N ASP A 45 -6.44 -5.03 -13.52
CA ASP A 45 -6.01 -5.59 -12.25
C ASP A 45 -4.49 -5.83 -12.26
N PHE A 46 -3.99 -6.62 -13.21
CA PHE A 46 -2.57 -6.97 -13.27
C PHE A 46 -1.65 -5.80 -13.68
N TYR A 47 -1.85 -5.23 -14.88
CA TYR A 47 -0.91 -4.21 -15.40
C TYR A 47 -1.00 -2.89 -14.64
N PHE A 48 -2.18 -2.49 -14.18
CA PHE A 48 -2.34 -1.29 -13.36
C PHE A 48 -1.63 -1.44 -12.00
N THR A 49 -1.80 -2.58 -11.34
CA THR A 49 -1.11 -2.87 -10.06
C THR A 49 0.41 -2.89 -10.27
N ALA A 50 0.88 -3.54 -11.34
CA ALA A 50 2.30 -3.53 -11.69
C ALA A 50 2.82 -2.10 -11.98
N ALA A 51 2.04 -1.27 -12.68
CA ALA A 51 2.40 0.12 -12.96
C ALA A 51 2.45 0.97 -11.68
N ILE A 52 1.53 0.76 -10.74
CA ILE A 52 1.56 1.42 -9.43
C ILE A 52 2.84 1.05 -8.67
N PHE A 53 3.20 -0.23 -8.62
CA PHE A 53 4.44 -0.67 -7.95
C PHE A 53 5.70 -0.16 -8.64
N ALA A 54 5.71 -0.08 -9.97
CA ALA A 54 6.82 0.51 -10.71
C ALA A 54 6.96 2.01 -10.41
N ALA A 55 5.83 2.73 -10.38
CA ALA A 55 5.81 4.15 -10.08
C ALA A 55 6.22 4.45 -8.64
N SER A 56 5.69 3.71 -7.65
CA SER A 56 6.07 3.84 -6.24
C SER A 56 7.56 3.57 -6.04
N SER A 57 8.09 2.49 -6.61
CA SER A 57 9.51 2.14 -6.51
C SER A 57 10.41 3.19 -7.16
N SER A 58 9.96 3.78 -8.27
CA SER A 58 10.70 4.87 -8.93
C SER A 58 10.72 6.14 -8.06
N LEU A 59 9.59 6.51 -7.44
CA LEU A 59 9.53 7.64 -6.51
C LEU A 59 10.38 7.41 -5.26
N ASP A 60 10.39 6.19 -4.74
CA ASP A 60 11.25 5.80 -3.62
C ASP A 60 12.73 5.94 -3.99
N LEU A 61 13.14 5.46 -5.17
CA LEU A 61 14.52 5.60 -5.66
C LEU A 61 14.91 7.07 -5.86
N LEU A 62 14.04 7.88 -6.47
CA LEU A 62 14.31 9.31 -6.65
C LEU A 62 14.48 10.04 -5.32
N THR A 63 13.68 9.65 -4.31
CA THR A 63 13.76 10.21 -2.96
C THR A 63 15.03 9.75 -2.26
N ALA A 64 15.42 8.47 -2.37
CA ALA A 64 16.70 7.95 -1.87
C ALA A 64 17.89 8.71 -2.47
N LEU A 65 17.89 8.89 -3.80
CA LEU A 65 18.93 9.62 -4.51
C LEU A 65 18.97 11.10 -4.10
N GLY A 66 17.81 11.73 -3.89
CA GLY A 66 17.71 13.09 -3.37
C GLY A 66 18.33 13.23 -1.98
N ILE A 67 18.00 12.31 -1.07
CA ILE A 67 18.56 12.26 0.29
C ILE A 67 20.08 12.02 0.24
N TYR A 68 20.53 11.07 -0.58
CA TYR A 68 21.95 10.75 -0.72
C TYR A 68 22.76 11.93 -1.25
N ARG A 69 22.30 12.56 -2.35
CA ARG A 69 22.95 13.75 -2.92
C ARG A 69 22.97 14.90 -1.93
N TYR A 70 21.85 15.15 -1.25
CA TYR A 70 21.77 16.19 -0.23
C TYR A 70 22.75 15.94 0.93
N SER A 71 22.88 14.68 1.37
CA SER A 71 23.81 14.28 2.43
C SER A 71 25.27 14.41 2.01
N GLN A 72 25.61 14.22 0.74
CA GLN A 72 26.96 14.43 0.22
C GLN A 72 27.32 15.92 0.13
N ASP A 73 26.40 16.75 -0.38
CA ASP A 73 26.67 18.16 -0.67
C ASP A 73 26.64 19.07 0.57
N ASN A 74 25.95 18.66 1.65
CA ASN A 74 25.65 19.52 2.81
C ASN A 74 26.33 19.11 4.12
N VAL A 75 27.63 18.77 4.11
CA VAL A 75 28.43 18.62 5.34
C VAL A 75 28.42 19.92 6.20
N LEU A 76 28.06 21.07 5.61
CA LEU A 76 28.12 22.41 6.22
C LEU A 76 26.77 23.17 6.31
N SER A 77 25.64 22.61 5.84
CA SER A 77 24.37 23.37 5.73
C SER A 77 23.35 23.03 6.83
N ALA A 78 22.68 24.07 7.35
CA ALA A 78 21.84 24.06 8.55
C ALA A 78 20.48 23.35 8.42
N ARG A 79 20.14 22.73 7.29
CA ARG A 79 18.84 22.07 7.06
C ARG A 79 18.99 20.56 6.86
N GLN A 80 19.60 19.91 7.85
CA GLN A 80 19.72 18.45 7.87
C GLN A 80 18.33 17.79 7.81
N PHE A 81 18.17 16.75 6.97
CA PHE A 81 16.96 15.94 7.00
C PHE A 81 16.71 15.44 8.42
N SER A 82 15.48 15.58 8.90
CA SER A 82 15.14 15.06 10.21
C SER A 82 15.29 13.55 10.17
N ASN A 83 15.80 12.94 11.25
CA ASN A 83 15.77 11.49 11.41
C ASN A 83 14.34 10.93 11.21
N SER A 84 13.31 11.73 11.48
CA SER A 84 11.91 11.34 11.25
C SER A 84 11.57 11.22 9.76
N ASP A 85 12.14 12.06 8.90
CA ASP A 85 11.90 12.05 7.45
C ASP A 85 12.55 10.81 6.81
N VAL A 86 13.77 10.49 7.24
CA VAL A 86 14.51 9.28 6.80
C VAL A 86 13.79 8.01 7.27
N ILE A 87 13.29 8.00 8.51
CA ILE A 87 12.51 6.88 9.04
C ILE A 87 11.21 6.70 8.26
N PHE A 88 10.50 7.79 7.94
CA PHE A 88 9.29 7.74 7.13
C PHE A 88 9.58 7.21 5.72
N PHE A 89 10.68 7.63 5.12
CA PHE A 89 11.14 7.10 3.84
C PHE A 89 11.42 5.59 3.91
N LEU A 90 12.17 5.13 4.91
CA LEU A 90 12.43 3.71 5.12
C LEU A 90 11.15 2.90 5.35
N GLN A 91 10.17 3.50 6.03
CA GLN A 91 8.83 2.91 6.21
C GLN A 91 8.12 2.72 4.87
N CYS A 92 8.13 3.74 4.00
CA CYS A 92 7.56 3.63 2.66
C CYS A 92 8.25 2.53 1.83
N CYS A 93 9.59 2.47 1.86
CA CYS A 93 10.32 1.42 1.14
C CYS A 93 10.01 0.01 1.68
N ALA A 94 9.96 -0.17 3.00
CA ALA A 94 9.63 -1.45 3.63
C ALA A 94 8.19 -1.90 3.30
N SER A 95 7.24 -0.96 3.35
CA SER A 95 5.84 -1.16 2.94
C SER A 95 5.74 -1.62 1.49
N ASN A 96 6.35 -0.86 0.57
CA ASN A 96 6.34 -1.14 -0.86
C ASN A 96 7.00 -2.50 -1.19
N ALA A 97 8.15 -2.80 -0.56
CA ALA A 97 8.81 -4.09 -0.72
C ALA A 97 7.95 -5.27 -0.23
N THR A 98 7.26 -5.10 0.91
CA THR A 98 6.36 -6.13 1.47
C THR A 98 5.21 -6.43 0.51
N LEU A 99 4.63 -5.40 -0.10
CA LEU A 99 3.58 -5.55 -1.11
C LEU A 99 4.07 -6.26 -2.38
N ILE A 100 5.24 -5.88 -2.90
CA ILE A 100 5.85 -6.52 -4.08
C ILE A 100 6.13 -8.01 -3.80
N VAL A 101 6.73 -8.33 -2.65
CA VAL A 101 7.02 -9.73 -2.27
C VAL A 101 5.72 -10.53 -2.11
N GLY A 102 4.69 -9.96 -1.48
CA GLY A 102 3.38 -10.60 -1.37
C GLY A 102 2.76 -10.92 -2.73
N PHE A 103 2.79 -9.95 -3.65
CA PHE A 103 2.26 -10.12 -5.00
C PHE A 103 3.03 -11.19 -5.81
N LEU A 104 4.36 -11.18 -5.74
CA LEU A 104 5.20 -12.20 -6.39
C LEU A 104 4.95 -13.60 -5.82
N LEU A 105 4.78 -13.71 -4.50
CA LEU A 105 4.50 -14.97 -3.83
C LEU A 105 3.15 -15.55 -4.26
N ILE A 106 2.11 -14.70 -4.36
CA ILE A 106 0.80 -15.09 -4.89
C ILE A 106 0.92 -15.57 -6.34
N TYR A 107 1.60 -14.82 -7.19
CA TYR A 107 1.81 -15.19 -8.60
C TYR A 107 2.52 -16.55 -8.74
N TYR A 108 3.59 -16.75 -7.98
CA TYR A 108 4.36 -18.00 -8.00
C TYR A 108 3.56 -19.20 -7.47
N LEU A 109 2.83 -19.02 -6.36
CA LEU A 109 2.04 -20.10 -5.78
C LEU A 109 0.83 -20.45 -6.64
N HIS A 110 0.24 -19.48 -7.33
CA HIS A 110 -0.81 -19.75 -8.31
C HIS A 110 -0.30 -20.61 -9.49
N ALA A 111 0.98 -20.47 -9.87
CA ALA A 111 1.60 -21.28 -10.92
C ALA A 111 1.86 -22.74 -10.50
N ILE A 112 1.92 -23.04 -9.19
CA ILE A 112 2.29 -24.36 -8.65
C ILE A 112 1.11 -25.09 -8.02
N CYS A 113 0.22 -24.36 -7.35
CA CYS A 113 -0.96 -24.92 -6.69
C CYS A 113 -2.14 -24.97 -7.64
N HIS A 114 -2.49 -26.17 -8.12
CA HIS A 114 -3.70 -26.40 -8.91
C HIS A 114 -4.95 -26.69 -8.03
N ASP A 115 -4.77 -26.84 -6.72
CA ASP A 115 -5.88 -26.96 -5.77
C ASP A 115 -6.60 -25.61 -5.62
N ARG A 116 -7.92 -25.61 -5.86
CA ARG A 116 -8.77 -24.41 -5.82
C ARG A 116 -8.88 -23.81 -4.41
N LEU A 117 -9.11 -24.67 -3.41
CA LEU A 117 -9.21 -24.26 -2.01
C LEU A 117 -7.83 -23.85 -1.48
N GLY A 118 -6.80 -24.60 -1.84
CA GLY A 118 -5.40 -24.29 -1.52
C GLY A 118 -4.97 -22.93 -2.08
N ALA A 119 -5.28 -22.65 -3.34
CA ALA A 119 -4.99 -21.36 -3.96
C ALA A 119 -5.74 -20.21 -3.26
N PHE A 120 -7.02 -20.38 -2.95
CA PHE A 120 -7.78 -19.36 -2.22
C PHE A 120 -7.23 -19.08 -0.82
N LEU A 121 -7.02 -20.13 -0.01
CA LEU A 121 -6.52 -20.00 1.36
C LEU A 121 -5.13 -19.38 1.38
N THR A 122 -4.25 -19.80 0.46
CA THR A 122 -2.88 -19.32 0.37
C THR A 122 -2.83 -17.86 -0.07
N THR A 123 -3.57 -17.48 -1.12
CA THR A 123 -3.64 -16.08 -1.57
C THR A 123 -4.21 -15.18 -0.48
N THR A 124 -5.30 -15.60 0.17
CA THR A 124 -5.90 -14.85 1.27
C THR A 124 -4.94 -14.69 2.44
N PHE A 125 -4.28 -15.79 2.85
CA PHE A 125 -3.32 -15.77 3.95
C PHE A 125 -2.15 -14.83 3.66
N ILE A 126 -1.58 -14.90 2.45
CA ILE A 126 -0.48 -14.02 2.05
C ILE A 126 -0.92 -12.56 2.07
N MET A 127 -2.08 -12.24 1.51
CA MET A 127 -2.62 -10.88 1.53
C MET A 127 -2.76 -10.35 2.96
N GLN A 128 -3.31 -11.15 3.88
CA GLN A 128 -3.46 -10.74 5.27
C GLN A 128 -2.12 -10.56 5.99
N VAL A 129 -1.16 -11.46 5.75
CA VAL A 129 0.20 -11.35 6.30
C VAL A 129 0.90 -10.12 5.76
N THR A 130 0.82 -9.85 4.46
CA THR A 130 1.40 -8.67 3.81
C THR A 130 0.82 -7.38 4.41
N HIS A 131 -0.50 -7.27 4.58
CA HIS A 131 -1.12 -6.10 5.23
C HIS A 131 -0.74 -5.96 6.71
N PHE A 132 -0.63 -7.08 7.42
CA PHE A 132 -0.16 -7.06 8.80
C PHE A 132 1.29 -6.57 8.92
N LEU A 133 2.18 -7.06 8.05
CA LEU A 133 3.59 -6.66 8.01
C LEU A 133 3.75 -5.18 7.63
N ASP A 134 2.93 -4.69 6.70
CA ASP A 134 2.89 -3.28 6.32
C ASP A 134 2.52 -2.38 7.53
N GLY A 135 1.42 -2.70 8.22
CA GLY A 135 1.04 -1.99 9.44
C GLY A 135 2.10 -2.08 10.54
N MET A 136 2.75 -3.24 10.67
CA MET A 136 3.85 -3.43 11.62
C MET A 136 5.08 -2.57 11.28
N ALA A 137 5.41 -2.40 9.99
CA ALA A 137 6.50 -1.53 9.57
C ALA A 137 6.30 -0.08 10.04
N VAL A 138 5.06 0.43 9.96
CA VAL A 138 4.71 1.77 10.48
C VAL A 138 4.95 1.89 11.98
N VAL A 139 4.48 0.92 12.76
CA VAL A 139 4.59 0.94 14.23
C VAL A 139 6.04 0.78 14.69
N LEU A 140 6.83 -0.05 14.02
CA LEU A 140 8.22 -0.33 14.41
C LEU A 140 9.15 0.82 14.06
N LEU A 141 9.02 1.40 12.87
CA LEU A 141 9.92 2.44 12.38
C LEU A 141 9.58 3.80 12.97
N ASN A 142 8.30 4.16 13.08
CA ASN A 142 7.92 5.49 13.54
C ASN A 142 7.73 5.55 15.07
N ARG A 143 8.81 5.91 15.78
CA ARG A 143 8.80 6.09 17.25
C ARG A 143 7.73 7.07 17.76
N ASN A 144 7.40 8.12 17.00
CA ASN A 144 6.40 9.11 17.40
C ASN A 144 4.99 8.51 17.32
N ILE A 145 4.68 7.79 16.24
CA ILE A 145 3.41 7.05 16.11
C ILE A 145 3.32 5.98 17.20
N ARG A 146 4.40 5.24 17.44
CA ARG A 146 4.46 4.24 18.52
C ARG A 146 4.16 4.84 19.89
N ALA A 147 4.82 5.94 20.25
CA ALA A 147 4.60 6.60 21.53
C ALA A 147 3.14 7.09 21.70
N ASN A 148 2.53 7.56 20.60
CA ASN A 148 1.15 8.02 20.56
C ASN A 148 0.12 6.88 20.71
N ILE A 149 0.36 5.72 20.07
CA ILE A 149 -0.51 4.54 20.18
C ILE A 149 -0.48 3.98 21.61
N PHE A 150 0.71 3.88 22.23
CA PHE A 150 0.86 3.31 23.56
C PHE A 150 0.59 4.30 24.72
N THR A 151 0.48 5.60 24.44
CA THR A 151 0.22 6.64 25.47
C THR A 151 -0.91 7.60 25.05
N PRO A 152 -2.14 7.11 24.83
CA PRO A 152 -3.24 7.91 24.27
C PRO A 152 -3.64 9.11 25.15
N HIS A 153 -3.39 9.03 26.46
CA HIS A 153 -3.77 10.06 27.43
C HIS A 153 -3.10 11.43 27.18
N LYS A 154 -1.90 11.44 26.57
CA LYS A 154 -1.17 12.69 26.25
C LYS A 154 -1.75 13.43 25.04
N LEU A 155 -2.37 12.70 24.10
CA LEU A 155 -3.02 13.30 22.92
C LEU A 155 -4.32 14.01 23.29
N LEU A 156 -5.11 13.40 24.18
CA LEU A 156 -6.37 13.98 24.68
C LEU A 156 -6.12 15.27 25.49
N GLN A 157 -5.04 15.32 26.29
CA GLN A 157 -4.68 16.54 27.02
C GLN A 157 -4.18 17.67 26.09
N SER A 158 -3.37 17.34 25.08
CA SER A 158 -2.91 18.30 24.05
C SER A 158 -4.09 18.97 23.33
N GLN A 159 -5.08 18.18 22.92
CA GLN A 159 -6.26 18.68 22.21
C GLN A 159 -7.14 19.57 23.10
N ASN A 160 -7.26 19.25 24.40
CA ASN A 160 -7.97 20.10 25.35
C ASN A 160 -7.29 21.46 25.58
N THR A 161 -5.95 21.49 25.60
CA THR A 161 -5.20 22.75 25.78
C THR A 161 -5.22 23.66 24.54
N SER A 162 -5.36 23.10 23.33
CA SER A 162 -5.49 23.91 22.12
C SER A 162 -6.88 24.52 21.97
N VAL A 163 -7.95 23.80 22.33
CA VAL A 163 -9.34 24.34 22.34
C VAL A 163 -9.48 25.51 23.32
N HIS A 164 -8.83 25.45 24.48
CA HIS A 164 -8.82 26.57 25.44
C HIS A 164 -8.00 27.79 25.00
N ARG A 165 -7.11 27.66 23.99
CA ARG A 165 -6.31 28.77 23.47
C ARG A 165 -7.04 29.60 22.41
N TRP A 166 -8.08 29.06 21.78
CA TRP A 166 -8.91 29.76 20.78
C TRP A 166 -10.18 30.40 21.37
N SER A 167 -10.35 30.35 22.68
CA SER A 167 -11.55 30.81 23.41
C SER A 167 -11.29 32.02 24.32
N THR A 168 -10.13 32.68 24.17
CA THR A 168 -9.76 33.97 24.79
C THR A 168 -9.23 34.90 23.72
#